data_AF-A0A1B9L1X3-F1
#
_entry.id   AF-A0A1B9L1X3-F1
#
_cell.length_a   1.000
_cell.length_b   1.000
_cell.length_c   1.000
_cell.angle_alpha   90.00
_cell.angle_beta   90.00
_cell.angle_gamma   90.00
#
_symmetry.space_group_name_H-M   'P 1'
#
loop_
_entity.id
_entity.type
_entity.pdbx_description
1 polymer ?
#
loop_
_entity_poly.entity_id
_entity_poly.type
_entity_poly.pdbx_seq_one_letter_code
_entity_poly.pdbx_strand_id
1 'polypeptide(L)' 'MDELEKIKTIERAELLSRVITENLNLRERDKDIALFWFRDLLEPLKQQILNEQANNQKGNTNWLPFDET' A
#
# COMPACT_ATOMS: atom_id res chain seq x y z
N MET A 1 -3.08 12.43 -7.38
CA MET A 1 -4.19 11.47 -7.38
C MET A 1 -5.33 12.18 -6.69
N ASP A 2 -6.46 12.29 -7.38
CA ASP A 2 -7.65 12.93 -6.83
C ASP A 2 -8.14 12.16 -5.59
N GLU A 3 -8.79 12.83 -4.64
CA GLU A 3 -9.24 12.20 -3.38
C GLU A 3 -10.22 11.05 -3.67
N LEU A 4 -11.04 11.22 -4.72
CA LEU A 4 -11.92 10.18 -5.25
C LEU A 4 -11.16 8.98 -5.82
N GLU A 5 -10.03 9.19 -6.50
CA GLU A 5 -9.21 8.09 -7.03
C GLU A 5 -8.55 7.28 -5.90
N LYS A 6 -8.15 7.94 -4.82
CA LYS A 6 -7.60 7.29 -3.63
C LYS A 6 -8.64 6.38 -2.97
N ILE A 7 -9.87 6.87 -2.80
CA ILE A 7 -10.99 6.08 -2.24
C ILE A 7 -11.27 4.86 -3.09
N LYS A 8 -11.41 5.02 -4.42
CA LYS A 8 -11.64 3.90 -5.35
C LYS A 8 -10.54 2.84 -5.28
N THR A 9 -9.29 3.27 -5.12
CA THR A 9 -8.14 2.36 -4.99
C THR A 9 -8.23 1.54 -3.71
N ILE A 10 -8.61 2.17 -2.59
CA ILE A 10 -8.79 1.51 -1.30
C ILE A 10 -9.96 0.52 -1.35
N GLU A 11 -11.14 0.93 -1.85
CA GLU A 11 -12.31 0.06 -1.97
C GLU A 11 -12.01 -1.18 -2.82
N ARG A 12 -11.29 -1.00 -3.93
CA ARG A 12 -10.90 -2.11 -4.81
C ARG A 12 -9.91 -3.06 -4.13
N ALA A 13 -9.02 -2.54 -3.29
CA ALA A 13 -8.09 -3.37 -2.51
C ALA A 13 -8.84 -4.18 -1.46
N GLU A 14 -9.77 -3.56 -0.72
CA GLU A 14 -10.61 -4.26 0.25
C GLU A 14 -11.42 -5.39 -0.40
N LEU A 15 -12.01 -5.13 -1.56
CA LEU A 15 -12.80 -6.13 -2.28
C LEU A 15 -11.93 -7.29 -2.78
N LEU A 16 -10.73 -7.01 -3.30
CA LEU A 16 -9.75 -8.05 -3.67
C LEU A 16 -9.28 -8.87 -2.46
N SER A 17 -9.06 -8.21 -1.32
CA SER A 17 -8.68 -8.88 -0.07
C SER A 17 -9.75 -9.89 0.34
N ARG A 18 -11.03 -9.49 0.36
CA ARG A 18 -12.16 -10.38 0.64
C ARG A 18 -12.27 -11.55 -0.33
N VAL A 19 -12.07 -11.30 -1.62
CA VAL A 19 -12.07 -12.37 -2.63
C VAL A 19 -11.01 -13.43 -2.32
N ILE A 20 -9.80 -13.02 -1.92
CA ILE A 20 -8.70 -13.94 -1.58
C ILE A 20 -8.99 -14.70 -0.27
N THR A 21 -9.50 -14.02 0.74
CA THR A 21 -9.65 -14.58 2.10
C THR A 21 -10.92 -15.40 2.29
N GLU A 22 -12.03 -15.00 1.66
CA GLU A 22 -13.34 -15.63 1.88
C GLU A 22 -13.64 -16.74 0.87
N ASN A 23 -12.98 -16.71 -0.30
CA ASN A 23 -13.28 -17.66 -1.37
C ASN A 23 -12.33 -18.87 -1.30
N LEU A 24 -12.66 -19.81 -0.41
CA LEU A 24 -11.96 -21.09 -0.21
C LEU A 24 -11.82 -21.91 -1.50
N ASN A 25 -12.74 -21.72 -2.46
CA ASN A 25 -12.80 -22.46 -3.72
C ASN A 25 -11.94 -21.86 -4.85
N LEU A 26 -11.26 -20.74 -4.61
CA LEU A 26 -10.28 -20.23 -5.58
C LEU A 26 -9.16 -21.25 -5.75
N ARG A 27 -8.89 -21.62 -7.00
CA ARG A 27 -7.72 -22.42 -7.32
C ARG A 27 -6.47 -21.62 -6.97
N GLU A 28 -5.38 -22.31 -6.69
CA GLU A 28 -4.10 -21.70 -6.32
C GLU A 28 -3.65 -20.63 -7.34
N ARG A 29 -3.79 -20.94 -8.63
CA ARG A 29 -3.55 -19.98 -9.73
C ARG A 29 -4.40 -18.70 -9.62
N ASP A 30 -5.67 -18.82 -9.21
CA ASP A 30 -6.56 -17.68 -9.12
C ASP A 30 -6.19 -16.81 -7.90
N LYS A 31 -5.68 -17.43 -6.83
CA LYS A 31 -5.12 -16.72 -5.67
C LYS A 31 -3.85 -15.96 -6.04
N ASP A 32 -2.95 -16.57 -6.83
CA ASP A 32 -1.74 -15.91 -7.31
C ASP A 32 -2.04 -14.68 -8.18
N ILE A 33 -3.03 -14.80 -9.07
CA ILE A 33 -3.49 -13.69 -9.91
C ILE A 33 -4.10 -12.57 -9.03
N ALA A 34 -4.91 -12.93 -8.04
CA ALA A 34 -5.50 -11.96 -7.13
C ALA A 34 -4.44 -11.26 -6.27
N LEU A 35 -3.43 -11.98 -5.76
CA LEU A 35 -2.30 -11.41 -5.04
C LEU A 35 -1.45 -10.50 -5.94
N PHE A 36 -1.26 -10.87 -7.20
CA PHE A 36 -0.59 -10.02 -8.19
C PHE A 36 -1.33 -8.70 -8.38
N TRP A 37 -2.66 -8.73 -8.58
CA TRP A 37 -3.47 -7.52 -8.71
C TRP A 37 -3.50 -6.70 -7.42
N PHE A 38 -3.52 -7.35 -6.26
CA PHE A 38 -3.48 -6.66 -4.97
C PHE A 38 -2.16 -5.90 -4.80
N ARG A 39 -1.03 -6.52 -5.15
CA ARG A 39 0.29 -5.85 -5.16
C ARG A 39 0.32 -4.65 -6.12
N ASP A 40 -0.15 -4.84 -7.35
CA ASP A 40 -0.13 -3.79 -8.37
C ASP A 40 -1.00 -2.59 -7.99
N LEU A 41 -2.16 -2.86 -7.37
CA LEU A 41 -3.08 -1.82 -6.88
C LEU A 41 -2.52 -1.03 -5.71
N LEU A 42 -1.73 -1.66 -4.84
CA LEU A 42 -1.16 -1.00 -3.65
C LEU A 42 0.19 -0.31 -3.91
N GLU A 43 0.89 -0.63 -5.00
CA GLU A 43 2.19 -0.02 -5.31
C GLU A 43 2.12 1.53 -5.39
N PRO A 44 1.12 2.15 -6.04
CA PRO A 44 0.98 3.61 -6.02
C PRO A 44 0.78 4.18 -4.61
N LEU A 45 0.04 3.48 -3.74
CA LEU A 45 -0.20 3.90 -2.35
C LEU A 45 1.08 3.82 -1.51
N LYS A 46 1.87 2.76 -1.68
CA LYS A 46 3.17 2.61 -1.03
C LYS A 46 4.10 3.77 -1.38
N GLN A 47 4.19 4.14 -2.66
CA GLN A 47 5.01 5.26 -3.13
C GLN A 47 4.53 6.60 -2.53
N GLN A 48 3.21 6.80 -2.40
CA GLN A 48 2.66 7.99 -1.76
C GLN A 48 3.05 8.09 -0.28
N ILE A 49 2.90 7.01 0.49
CA ILE A 49 3.28 6.98 1.92
C ILE A 49 4.77 7.27 2.09
N LEU A 50 5.63 6.65 1.26
CA LEU A 50 7.07 6.89 1.31
C LEU A 50 7.43 8.35 0.97
N ASN A 51 6.76 8.96 0.00
CA ASN A 51 6.97 10.35 -0.38
C ASN A 51 6.46 11.34 0.68
N GLU A 52 5.31 11.06 1.30
CA GLU A 52 4.79 11.83 2.44
C GLU A 52 5.75 11.76 3.65
N GLN A 53 6.27 10.57 3.96
CA GLN A 53 7.28 10.40 5.02
C GLN A 53 8.58 11.16 4.70
N ALA A 54 9.07 11.08 3.47
CA ALA A 54 10.28 11.79 3.05
C ALA A 54 10.11 13.33 3.11
N ASN A 55 8.93 13.85 2.77
CA ASN A 55 8.62 15.28 2.91
C ASN A 55 8.50 15.70 4.38
N ASN A 56 7.92 14.87 5.24
CA ASN A 56 7.85 15.16 6.68
C ASN A 56 9.22 15.14 7.36
N GLN A 57 10.18 14.35 6.89
CA GLN A 57 11.56 14.37 7.37
C GLN A 57 12.36 15.62 6.94
N LYS A 58 12.05 16.19 5.77
CA LYS A 58 12.66 17.45 5.31
C LYS A 58 12.18 18.68 6.10
N GLY A 59 11.02 18.61 6.74
CA GLY A 59 10.47 19.66 7.60
C GLY A 59 10.99 19.66 9.05
N ASN A 60 11.72 18.62 9.47
CA ASN A 60 12.28 18.50 10.81
C ASN A 60 13.78 18.21 10.76
N THR A 61 14.57 19.16 10.23
CA THR A 61 16.02 19.16 10.42
C THR A 61 16.37 19.69 11.81
N ASN A 62 16.06 18.89 12.83
CA ASN A 62 16.83 18.84 14.08
C ASN A 62 17.22 17.37 14.29
N TRP A 63 18.00 16.84 13.36
CA TRP A 63 18.72 15.58 13.55
C TRP A 63 19.90 15.87 14.48
N LEU A 64 19.76 15.57 15.76
CA LEU A 64 20.91 15.35 16.63
C LEU A 64 21.54 14.00 16.24
N PRO A 65 22.87 13.91 16.09
CA PRO A 65 23.52 12.63 15.84
C PRO A 65 23.37 11.78 17.11
N PHE A 66 22.95 10.53 16.95
CA PHE A 66 23.06 9.56 18.03
C PHE A 66 24.55 9.31 18.25
N ASP A 67 25.09 9.79 19.38
CA ASP A 67 26.38 9.38 19.88
C ASP A 67 26.30 7.88 20.24
N GLU A 68 27.12 7.07 19.56
CA GLU A 68 27.44 5.71 19.98
C GLU A 68 28.37 5.80 21.20
N THR A 69 27.87 5.39 22.37
CA THR A 69 28.68 4.98 23.53
C THR A 69 28.48 3.51 23.83
#